data_AF-A0A842YDP7-F1
#
_entry.id   AF-A0A842YDP7-F1
#
_cell.length_a   1.000
_cell.length_b   1.000
_cell.length_c   1.000
_cell.angle_alpha   90.00
_cell.angle_beta   90.00
_cell.angle_gamma   90.00
#
_symmetry.space_group_name_H-M   'P 1'
#
loop_
_entity.id
_entity.type
_entity.pdbx_description
1 polymer ?
#
loop_
_entity_poly.entity_id
_entity_poly.type
_entity_poly.pdbx_seq_one_letter_code
_entity_poly.pdbx_strand_id
1 'polypeptide(L)'
;MTRILVHDDYAYIATREALEIVDVSDPSSPSLIGSAYSDGYKSHIYLKDDFVFITFPAMRMRLYNVTDPTNPVELEEYVMSNGIAEIEVVGTLVFTTSNVLGLQVFHLNDYSTTSDIGRFIPDAEARAVIHNEGYFYLVDSHSELWCLEHDCDEDELYSREEYEIGTQSDNPDSDFDLIPDGWEVQNGLNPLVHDSQQDNDEDDLSALEEYLAGTSILTNDTDSDSLSDSAELLIYGTDPLNLDSDFDQMPDGWEVLYALNPLSYDGHLDQDMDDLSNLLEFQYNTDPTNSDSDFDQLPDGWEVQYFLNPLANDTHLDPDFDTLDNLLEYEIGTNPTLADSDQDGFLDSWEYNNGFDPLNPVVGLSQYLVSIPGWLFISILVAMGLIAVFMIRR
;
A
#
# COMPACT_ATOMS: atom_id res chain seq x y z
N MET A 1 18.37 -27.11 47.20
CA MET A 1 19.14 -28.20 46.57
C MET A 1 20.09 -27.52 45.61
N THR A 2 21.33 -27.99 45.49
CA THR A 2 22.19 -27.61 44.35
C THR A 2 21.62 -28.32 43.13
N ARG A 3 21.26 -27.58 42.08
CA ARG A 3 20.84 -28.18 40.81
C ARG A 3 22.08 -28.53 39.97
N ILE A 4 22.02 -29.68 39.32
CA ILE A 4 23.01 -30.14 38.33
C ILE A 4 22.29 -30.08 36.99
N LEU A 5 22.95 -29.51 35.99
CA LEU A 5 22.47 -29.49 34.61
C LEU A 5 23.42 -30.30 33.75
N VAL A 6 22.89 -31.22 32.96
CA VAL A 6 23.67 -32.04 32.02
C VAL A 6 23.25 -31.65 30.61
N HIS A 7 24.21 -31.29 29.77
CA HIS A 7 24.01 -30.97 28.37
C HIS A 7 25.15 -31.59 27.56
N ASP A 8 24.79 -32.41 26.57
CA ASP A 8 25.71 -33.24 25.80
C ASP A 8 26.66 -34.05 26.71
N ASP A 9 27.97 -33.85 26.53
CA ASP A 9 29.05 -34.53 27.24
C ASP A 9 29.45 -33.83 28.54
N TYR A 10 28.77 -32.76 28.95
CA TYR A 10 29.17 -31.94 30.11
C TYR A 10 28.07 -31.81 31.16
N ALA A 11 28.49 -31.84 32.42
CA ALA A 11 27.67 -31.52 33.58
C ALA A 11 28.15 -30.22 34.23
N TYR A 12 27.22 -29.28 34.39
CA TYR A 12 27.43 -27.98 35.00
C TYR A 12 26.86 -28.00 36.42
N ILE A 13 27.71 -27.68 37.40
CA ILE A 13 27.39 -27.83 38.81
C ILE A 13 27.68 -26.51 39.53
N ALA A 14 26.63 -25.87 40.03
CA ALA A 14 26.78 -24.69 40.87
C ALA A 14 27.00 -25.09 42.34
N THR A 15 28.26 -25.18 42.75
CA THR A 15 28.63 -25.46 44.14
C THR A 15 28.53 -24.20 45.00
N ARG A 16 28.87 -24.32 46.30
CA ARG A 16 28.88 -23.17 47.20
C ARG A 16 29.93 -22.12 46.85
N GLU A 17 31.00 -22.53 46.15
CA GLU A 17 32.21 -21.73 45.96
C GLU A 17 32.58 -21.58 44.47
N ALA A 18 32.02 -22.41 43.59
CA ALA A 18 32.38 -22.45 42.19
C ALA A 18 31.26 -22.97 41.28
N LEU A 19 31.23 -22.46 40.05
CA LEU A 19 30.70 -23.20 38.91
C LEU A 19 31.75 -24.25 38.53
N GLU A 20 31.40 -25.53 38.61
CA GLU A 20 32.24 -26.65 38.18
C GLU A 20 31.67 -27.24 36.88
N ILE A 21 32.56 -27.50 35.91
CA ILE A 21 32.21 -28.15 34.64
C ILE A 21 32.92 -29.50 34.60
N VAL A 22 32.12 -30.56 34.49
CA VAL A 22 32.56 -31.95 34.56
C VAL A 22 32.30 -32.61 33.21
N ASP A 23 33.32 -33.19 32.59
CA ASP A 23 33.16 -34.10 31.45
C ASP A 23 32.52 -35.40 31.94
N VAL A 24 31.36 -35.71 31.35
CA VAL A 24 30.53 -36.89 31.62
C VAL A 24 30.30 -37.74 30.37
N SER A 25 31.10 -37.56 29.32
CA SER A 25 31.08 -38.38 28.08
C SER A 25 31.23 -39.88 28.36
N ASP A 26 31.99 -40.23 29.40
CA ASP A 26 31.98 -41.56 30.05
C ASP A 26 31.30 -41.46 31.43
N PRO A 27 30.02 -41.86 31.55
CA PRO A 27 29.31 -41.83 32.83
C PRO A 27 29.94 -42.68 33.93
N SER A 28 30.81 -43.63 33.58
CA SER A 28 31.54 -44.47 34.55
C SER A 28 32.80 -43.81 35.09
N SER A 29 33.27 -42.72 34.46
CA SER A 29 34.50 -42.02 34.81
C SER A 29 34.42 -40.49 34.62
N PRO A 30 33.49 -39.80 35.31
CA PRO A 30 33.35 -38.34 35.19
C PRO A 30 34.60 -37.59 35.69
N SER A 31 34.96 -36.49 35.04
CA SER A 31 36.17 -35.72 35.37
C SER A 31 35.95 -34.20 35.36
N LEU A 32 36.45 -33.50 36.38
CA LEU A 32 36.39 -32.04 36.45
C LEU A 32 37.36 -31.44 35.42
N ILE A 33 36.85 -30.64 34.48
CA ILE A 33 37.63 -30.04 33.40
C ILE A 33 37.76 -28.52 33.51
N GLY A 34 36.82 -27.85 34.18
CA GLY A 34 36.84 -26.39 34.36
C GLY A 34 36.16 -25.94 35.64
N SER A 35 36.54 -24.76 36.12
CA SER A 35 35.90 -24.14 37.28
C SER A 35 35.98 -22.62 37.23
N ALA A 36 34.91 -21.93 37.60
CA ALA A 36 34.88 -20.48 37.81
C ALA A 36 34.35 -20.17 39.21
N TYR A 37 34.77 -19.04 39.80
CA TYR A 37 34.27 -18.61 41.11
C TYR A 37 32.76 -18.38 41.07
N SER A 38 32.04 -18.78 42.13
CA SER A 38 30.60 -18.53 42.27
C SER A 38 30.24 -18.41 43.76
N ASP A 39 29.34 -17.49 44.12
CA ASP A 39 28.93 -17.22 45.49
C ASP A 39 27.55 -17.80 45.83
N GLY A 40 27.48 -19.09 46.16
CA GLY A 40 26.59 -19.48 47.25
C GLY A 40 25.54 -20.58 47.06
N TYR A 41 24.63 -20.57 48.03
CA TYR A 41 23.72 -21.65 48.42
C TYR A 41 22.39 -21.61 47.67
N LYS A 42 21.88 -22.78 47.25
CA LYS A 42 20.57 -22.96 46.58
C LYS A 42 20.44 -22.17 45.27
N SER A 43 21.38 -22.38 44.37
CA SER A 43 21.36 -21.81 43.02
C SER A 43 20.54 -22.64 42.04
N HIS A 44 19.90 -21.95 41.09
CA HIS A 44 19.44 -22.55 39.85
C HIS A 44 20.50 -22.30 38.79
N ILE A 45 20.70 -23.28 37.93
CA ILE A 45 21.65 -23.21 36.82
C ILE A 45 20.87 -23.41 35.53
N TYR A 46 21.18 -22.58 34.55
CA TYR A 46 20.59 -22.59 33.23
C TYR A 46 21.70 -22.46 32.19
N LEU A 47 21.62 -23.24 31.11
CA LEU A 47 22.57 -23.20 30.00
C LEU A 47 21.79 -22.89 28.73
N LYS A 48 22.28 -21.90 27.99
CA LYS A 48 21.85 -21.62 26.62
C LYS A 48 23.08 -21.45 25.76
N ASP A 49 23.23 -22.32 24.79
CA ASP A 49 24.39 -22.37 23.90
C ASP A 49 25.70 -22.39 24.73
N ASP A 50 26.57 -21.39 24.58
CA ASP A 50 27.84 -21.27 25.31
C ASP A 50 27.74 -20.42 26.60
N PHE A 51 26.54 -20.16 27.12
CA PHE A 51 26.32 -19.26 28.25
C PHE A 51 25.61 -19.94 29.43
N VAL A 52 26.23 -19.87 30.61
CA VAL A 52 25.69 -20.38 31.86
C VAL A 52 25.21 -19.22 32.73
N PHE A 53 23.94 -19.29 33.14
CA PHE A 53 23.32 -18.37 34.09
C PHE A 53 23.17 -19.07 35.44
N ILE A 54 23.64 -18.43 36.51
CA ILE A 54 23.48 -18.91 37.88
C ILE A 54 22.71 -17.88 38.66
N THR A 55 21.53 -18.25 39.18
CA THR A 55 20.70 -17.38 40.01
C THR A 55 20.88 -17.70 41.49
N PHE A 56 20.86 -16.66 42.33
CA PHE A 56 21.07 -16.76 43.77
C PHE A 56 19.87 -16.22 44.56
N PRO A 57 19.55 -16.81 45.73
CA PRO A 57 18.45 -16.34 46.58
C PRO A 57 18.58 -14.88 47.06
N ALA A 58 19.78 -14.29 46.96
CA ALA A 58 20.07 -12.92 47.39
C ALA A 58 19.88 -11.89 46.27
N MET A 59 18.98 -12.16 45.31
CA MET A 59 18.65 -11.23 44.22
C MET A 59 19.82 -10.97 43.26
N ARG A 60 20.60 -12.01 42.97
CA ARG A 60 21.77 -11.92 42.08
C ARG A 60 21.68 -12.97 40.99
N MET A 61 22.14 -12.62 39.80
CA MET A 61 22.38 -13.56 38.71
C MET A 61 23.79 -13.34 38.18
N ARG A 62 24.57 -14.40 38.00
CA ARG A 62 25.87 -14.35 37.33
C ARG A 62 25.80 -15.03 35.97
N LEU A 63 26.45 -14.43 34.99
CA LEU A 63 26.58 -14.94 33.64
C LEU A 63 28.03 -15.38 33.40
N TYR A 64 28.20 -16.60 32.88
CA TYR A 64 29.49 -17.16 32.51
C TYR A 64 29.49 -17.54 31.03
N ASN A 65 30.57 -17.22 30.34
CA ASN A 65 30.88 -17.80 29.03
C ASN A 65 31.63 -19.13 29.24
N VAL A 66 31.10 -20.20 28.65
CA VAL A 66 31.62 -21.56 28.72
C VAL A 66 31.98 -22.14 27.35
N THR A 67 32.18 -21.29 26.33
CA THR A 67 32.63 -21.69 24.97
C THR A 67 33.87 -22.59 25.04
N ASP A 68 34.79 -22.28 25.96
CA ASP A 68 35.84 -23.20 26.40
C ASP A 68 35.48 -23.76 27.78
N PRO A 69 34.95 -25.00 27.87
CA PRO A 69 34.52 -25.57 29.13
C PRO A 69 35.67 -25.85 30.10
N THR A 70 36.93 -25.81 29.63
CA THR A 70 38.12 -25.94 30.49
C THR A 70 38.50 -24.64 31.17
N ASN A 71 38.00 -23.50 30.66
CA ASN A 71 38.27 -22.17 31.16
C ASN A 71 37.01 -21.30 31.16
N PRO A 72 36.01 -21.62 32.01
CA PRO A 72 34.81 -20.79 32.13
C PRO A 72 35.15 -19.39 32.63
N VAL A 73 34.58 -18.37 31.99
CA VAL A 73 34.84 -16.96 32.30
C VAL A 73 33.57 -16.29 32.79
N GLU A 74 33.60 -15.73 33.99
CA GLU A 74 32.53 -14.84 34.46
C GLU A 74 32.50 -13.57 33.61
N LEU A 75 31.36 -13.29 32.98
CA LEU A 75 31.14 -12.08 32.21
C LEU A 75 30.60 -10.98 33.12
N GLU A 76 29.48 -11.23 33.79
CA GLU A 76 28.75 -10.20 34.56
C GLU A 76 28.02 -10.74 35.79
N GLU A 77 27.78 -9.82 36.74
CA GLU A 77 26.88 -9.98 37.89
C GLU A 77 25.73 -8.96 37.79
N TYR A 78 24.50 -9.47 37.75
CA TYR A 78 23.28 -8.68 37.75
C TYR A 78 22.64 -8.68 39.14
N VAL A 79 22.35 -7.49 39.66
CA VAL A 79 21.57 -7.32 40.89
C VAL A 79 20.13 -7.04 40.51
N MET A 80 19.21 -7.87 41.01
CA MET A 80 17.79 -7.80 40.70
C MET A 80 17.01 -7.27 41.89
N SER A 81 15.78 -6.83 41.65
CA SER A 81 14.94 -6.22 42.69
C SER A 81 14.29 -7.25 43.63
N ASN A 82 14.30 -8.53 43.27
CA ASN A 82 13.62 -9.61 43.99
C ASN A 82 14.28 -10.98 43.71
N GLY A 83 13.81 -12.02 44.42
CA GLY A 83 14.33 -13.39 44.27
C GLY A 83 13.67 -14.11 43.09
N ILE A 84 14.50 -14.82 42.30
CA ILE A 84 14.08 -15.63 41.15
C ILE A 84 13.65 -17.02 41.60
N ALA A 85 12.53 -17.51 41.05
CA ALA A 85 12.09 -18.90 41.13
C ALA A 85 12.58 -19.72 39.92
N GLU A 86 12.41 -19.21 38.70
CA GLU A 86 12.84 -19.86 37.44
C GLU A 86 13.33 -18.83 36.41
N ILE A 87 14.17 -19.27 35.47
CA ILE A 87 14.73 -18.46 34.39
C ILE A 87 14.59 -19.23 33.06
N GLU A 88 14.21 -18.53 32.01
CA GLU A 88 14.21 -19.01 30.62
C GLU A 88 14.85 -17.93 29.74
N VAL A 89 15.71 -18.33 28.79
CA VAL A 89 16.42 -17.38 27.90
C VAL A 89 16.10 -17.69 26.45
N VAL A 90 15.56 -16.71 25.74
CA VAL A 90 15.18 -16.81 24.32
C VAL A 90 15.83 -15.66 23.56
N GLY A 91 16.82 -15.99 22.73
CA GLY A 91 17.64 -15.00 22.04
C GLY A 91 18.35 -14.08 23.05
N THR A 92 18.07 -12.78 22.97
CA THR A 92 18.60 -11.76 23.91
C THR A 92 17.68 -11.50 25.11
N LEU A 93 16.55 -12.19 25.23
CA LEU A 93 15.57 -11.96 26.28
C LEU A 93 15.75 -12.98 27.41
N VAL A 94 15.77 -12.49 28.64
CA VAL A 94 15.79 -13.30 29.85
C VAL A 94 14.46 -13.11 30.57
N PHE A 95 13.75 -14.21 30.73
CA PHE A 95 12.49 -14.29 31.44
C PHE A 95 12.78 -14.84 32.83
N THR A 96 12.33 -14.15 33.87
CA THR A 96 12.49 -14.62 35.24
C THR A 96 11.17 -14.61 35.97
N THR A 97 10.88 -15.64 36.75
CA THR A 97 9.70 -15.66 37.61
C THR A 97 10.09 -15.31 39.04
N SER A 98 9.19 -14.63 39.74
CA SER A 98 9.36 -14.20 41.13
C SER A 98 8.07 -14.41 41.90
N ASN A 99 8.21 -14.90 43.14
CA ASN A 99 7.09 -15.04 44.08
C ASN A 99 6.46 -13.70 44.47
N VAL A 100 7.14 -12.58 44.20
CA VAL A 100 6.67 -11.24 44.56
C VAL A 100 6.24 -10.45 43.33
N LEU A 101 6.99 -10.57 42.24
CA LEU A 101 6.79 -9.71 41.07
C LEU A 101 6.15 -10.41 39.86
N GLY A 102 5.91 -11.72 39.89
CA GLY A 102 5.38 -12.44 38.73
C GLY A 102 6.47 -12.76 37.71
N LEU A 103 6.15 -12.66 36.43
CA LEU A 103 7.10 -12.78 35.32
C LEU A 103 7.74 -11.41 35.04
N GLN A 104 9.05 -11.36 34.97
CA GLN A 104 9.82 -10.20 34.54
C GLN A 104 10.64 -10.54 33.29
N VAL A 105 10.72 -9.59 32.37
CA VAL A 105 11.47 -9.74 31.12
C VAL A 105 12.60 -8.71 31.08
N PHE A 106 13.80 -9.19 30.78
CA PHE A 106 14.99 -8.37 30.63
C PHE A 106 15.57 -8.53 29.23
N HIS A 107 16.04 -7.44 28.63
CA HIS A 107 16.97 -7.51 27.51
C HIS A 107 18.40 -7.67 28.03
N LEU A 108 19.14 -8.63 27.48
CA LEU A 108 20.59 -8.70 27.55
C LEU A 108 21.17 -7.75 26.49
N ASN A 109 21.51 -6.52 26.87
CA ASN A 109 22.16 -5.58 25.95
C ASN A 109 23.66 -5.81 25.97
N ASP A 110 24.19 -6.44 24.91
CA ASP A 110 25.63 -6.72 24.71
C ASP A 110 26.34 -7.29 25.95
N TYR A 111 25.61 -8.06 26.76
CA TYR A 111 26.06 -8.59 28.05
C TYR A 111 26.71 -7.53 28.94
N SER A 112 26.21 -6.29 28.92
CA SER A 112 26.78 -5.14 29.65
C SER A 112 25.78 -4.43 30.57
N THR A 113 24.47 -4.57 30.29
CA THR A 113 23.38 -4.05 31.13
C THR A 113 22.08 -4.81 30.86
N THR A 114 21.25 -5.00 31.90
CA THR A 114 19.85 -5.40 31.76
C THR A 114 18.95 -4.18 31.88
N SER A 115 18.03 -4.00 30.93
CA SER A 115 16.90 -3.07 31.07
C SER A 115 15.62 -3.87 31.28
N ASP A 116 14.88 -3.55 32.33
CA ASP A 116 13.52 -4.05 32.53
C ASP A 116 12.63 -3.50 31.41
N ILE A 117 12.08 -4.39 30.59
CA ILE A 117 11.28 -4.02 29.42
C ILE A 117 9.80 -4.37 29.60
N GLY A 118 9.47 -5.11 30.65
CA GLY A 118 8.12 -5.64 30.80
C GLY A 118 7.98 -6.50 32.05
N ARG A 119 6.80 -6.37 32.66
CA ARG A 119 6.42 -7.14 33.83
C ARG A 119 4.98 -7.61 33.67
N PHE A 120 4.77 -8.89 33.94
CA PHE A 120 3.46 -9.50 34.06
C PHE A 120 3.26 -9.99 35.49
N ILE A 121 2.22 -9.52 36.16
CA ILE A 121 1.92 -9.85 37.55
C ILE A 121 0.68 -10.74 37.56
N PRO A 122 0.82 -12.07 37.59
CA PRO A 122 -0.33 -12.94 37.78
C PRO A 122 -0.93 -12.75 39.18
N ASP A 123 -2.21 -13.07 39.32
CA ASP A 123 -2.93 -13.09 40.61
C ASP A 123 -2.44 -14.20 41.57
N ALA A 124 -1.45 -15.00 41.12
CA ALA A 124 -0.84 -16.11 41.84
C ALA A 124 0.70 -16.06 41.81
N GLU A 125 1.36 -16.93 42.57
CA GLU A 125 2.82 -17.05 42.49
C GLU A 125 3.24 -17.67 41.14
N ALA A 126 3.93 -16.89 40.29
CA ALA A 126 4.57 -17.41 39.08
C ALA A 126 5.68 -18.41 39.45
N ARG A 127 5.57 -19.65 38.95
CA ARG A 127 6.47 -20.75 39.34
C ARG A 127 7.39 -21.19 38.23
N ALA A 128 6.89 -21.24 37.00
CA ALA A 128 7.67 -21.65 35.84
C ALA A 128 7.33 -20.78 34.64
N VAL A 129 8.32 -20.62 33.77
CA VAL A 129 8.15 -20.07 32.43
C VAL A 129 8.77 -21.07 31.47
N ILE A 130 8.04 -21.45 30.43
CA ILE A 130 8.48 -22.43 29.44
C ILE A 130 8.32 -21.80 28.06
N HIS A 131 9.35 -21.82 27.24
CA HIS A 131 9.26 -21.42 25.84
C HIS A 131 9.21 -22.68 24.94
N ASN A 132 8.22 -22.75 24.06
CA ASN A 132 8.14 -23.81 23.06
C ASN A 132 7.49 -23.28 21.78
N GLU A 133 8.13 -23.52 20.63
CA GLU A 133 7.59 -23.18 19.29
C GLU A 133 7.11 -21.72 19.11
N GLY A 134 7.73 -20.76 19.82
CA GLY A 134 7.35 -19.33 19.75
C GLY A 134 6.46 -18.87 20.91
N TYR A 135 5.81 -19.81 21.60
CA TYR A 135 4.94 -19.54 22.73
C TYR A 135 5.70 -19.53 24.05
N PHE A 136 5.36 -18.61 24.95
CA PHE A 136 5.76 -18.69 26.35
C PHE A 136 4.55 -19.07 27.20
N TYR A 137 4.74 -20.08 28.04
CA TYR A 137 3.76 -20.56 28.99
C TYR A 137 4.19 -20.20 30.39
N LEU A 138 3.39 -19.38 31.07
CA LEU A 138 3.56 -19.12 32.49
C LEU A 138 2.74 -20.14 33.29
N VAL A 139 3.41 -20.85 34.21
CA VAL A 139 2.73 -21.72 35.19
C VAL A 139 2.68 -21.00 36.51
N ASP A 140 1.47 -20.75 37.00
CA ASP A 140 1.24 -20.10 38.28
C ASP A 140 0.83 -21.11 39.38
N SER A 141 0.65 -20.62 40.61
CA SER A 141 0.20 -21.49 41.72
C SER A 141 -1.27 -21.92 41.66
N HIS A 142 -2.06 -21.39 40.72
CA HIS A 142 -3.46 -21.75 40.50
C HIS A 142 -3.67 -22.72 39.32
N SER A 143 -2.63 -23.04 38.55
CA SER A 143 -2.62 -24.02 37.43
C SER A 143 -3.14 -23.47 36.09
N GLU A 144 -3.08 -22.15 35.89
CA GLU A 144 -3.45 -21.51 34.62
C GLU A 144 -2.22 -21.36 33.70
N LEU A 145 -2.44 -21.48 32.38
CA LEU A 145 -1.41 -21.46 31.34
C LEU A 145 -1.66 -20.22 30.47
N TRP A 146 -0.81 -19.20 30.60
CA TRP A 146 -0.96 -17.95 29.86
C TRP A 146 -0.16 -18.02 28.57
N CYS A 147 -0.80 -17.72 27.42
CA CYS A 147 -0.09 -17.40 26.19
C CYS A 147 0.43 -15.95 26.31
N LEU A 148 1.69 -15.73 25.93
CA LEU A 148 2.39 -14.45 26.01
C LEU A 148 2.70 -13.94 24.58
N GLU A 149 1.88 -14.31 23.60
CA GLU A 149 1.92 -13.67 22.29
C GLU A 149 1.32 -12.27 22.37
N HIS A 150 1.62 -11.50 21.33
CA HIS A 150 1.23 -10.11 21.19
C HIS A 150 -0.25 -10.01 20.75
N ASP A 151 -0.74 -10.97 19.99
CA ASP A 151 -2.12 -11.19 19.49
C ASP A 151 -2.30 -12.73 19.49
N CYS A 152 -3.29 -13.24 20.23
CA CYS A 152 -3.39 -14.67 20.54
C CYS A 152 -4.46 -15.42 19.72
N ASP A 153 -5.40 -14.69 19.13
CA ASP A 153 -6.50 -15.18 18.31
C ASP A 153 -6.44 -14.69 16.85
N GLU A 154 -5.38 -13.96 16.49
CA GLU A 154 -5.02 -13.54 15.15
C GLU A 154 -6.07 -12.60 14.51
N ASP A 155 -6.69 -11.75 15.33
CA ASP A 155 -7.71 -10.78 14.91
C ASP A 155 -7.16 -9.36 14.69
N GLU A 156 -5.84 -9.20 14.83
CA GLU A 156 -5.10 -7.94 14.73
C GLU A 156 -5.28 -6.98 15.92
N LEU A 157 -5.86 -7.45 17.03
CA LEU A 157 -5.93 -6.74 18.30
C LEU A 157 -4.94 -7.34 19.30
N TYR A 158 -4.13 -6.49 19.94
CA TYR A 158 -3.14 -7.04 20.87
C TYR A 158 -3.77 -7.44 22.20
N SER A 159 -3.32 -8.54 22.81
CA SER A 159 -3.91 -9.04 24.06
C SER A 159 -3.87 -8.07 25.25
N ARG A 160 -3.00 -7.05 25.20
CA ARG A 160 -3.07 -5.92 26.14
C ARG A 160 -4.25 -5.00 25.85
N GLU A 161 -4.45 -4.64 24.59
CA GLU A 161 -5.53 -3.77 24.13
C GLU A 161 -6.87 -4.42 24.41
N GLU A 162 -6.98 -5.72 24.17
CA GLU A 162 -8.15 -6.52 24.51
C GLU A 162 -8.53 -6.43 25.99
N TYR A 163 -7.55 -6.60 26.88
CA TYR A 163 -7.77 -6.44 28.33
C TYR A 163 -8.23 -5.01 28.69
N GLU A 164 -7.75 -3.99 27.98
CA GLU A 164 -8.13 -2.59 28.21
C GLU A 164 -9.55 -2.28 27.75
N ILE A 165 -10.01 -2.89 26.65
CA ILE A 165 -11.36 -2.67 26.08
C ILE A 165 -12.41 -3.69 26.55
N GLY A 166 -11.97 -4.82 27.11
CA GLY A 166 -12.83 -5.85 27.72
C GLY A 166 -13.21 -7.01 26.80
N THR A 167 -12.48 -7.21 25.69
CA THR A 167 -12.61 -8.35 24.78
C THR A 167 -11.82 -9.57 25.28
N GLN A 168 -11.94 -10.71 24.59
CA GLN A 168 -11.37 -11.99 25.00
C GLN A 168 -10.17 -12.37 24.14
N SER A 169 -8.98 -12.43 24.76
CA SER A 169 -7.72 -12.72 24.07
C SER A 169 -7.51 -14.13 23.53
N ASP A 170 -8.56 -14.90 23.40
CA ASP A 170 -8.56 -16.23 22.79
C ASP A 170 -9.79 -16.43 21.89
N ASN A 171 -10.49 -15.35 21.58
CA ASN A 171 -11.73 -15.34 20.83
C ASN A 171 -11.81 -14.08 19.97
N PRO A 172 -11.57 -14.22 18.65
CA PRO A 172 -11.37 -13.08 17.75
C PRO A 172 -12.64 -12.26 17.47
N ASP A 173 -13.78 -12.65 18.03
CA ASP A 173 -15.11 -12.05 17.80
C ASP A 173 -15.89 -12.17 19.13
N SER A 174 -15.71 -11.17 20.00
CA SER A 174 -16.17 -11.16 21.39
C SER A 174 -17.67 -11.07 21.53
N ASP A 175 -18.35 -10.47 20.57
CA ASP A 175 -19.80 -10.33 20.60
C ASP A 175 -20.52 -11.36 19.74
N PHE A 176 -19.83 -12.10 18.86
CA PHE A 176 -20.33 -13.13 17.95
C PHE A 176 -21.23 -12.59 16.83
N ASP A 177 -20.89 -11.43 16.29
CA ASP A 177 -21.61 -10.81 15.18
C ASP A 177 -20.98 -11.01 13.79
N LEU A 178 -19.89 -11.79 13.74
CA LEU A 178 -19.11 -12.18 12.55
C LEU A 178 -18.10 -11.16 12.06
N ILE A 179 -17.91 -10.04 12.78
CA ILE A 179 -16.81 -9.11 12.56
C ILE A 179 -15.75 -9.33 13.65
N PRO A 180 -14.45 -9.37 13.32
CA PRO A 180 -13.42 -9.54 14.35
C PRO A 180 -13.19 -8.28 15.21
N ASP A 181 -12.86 -8.47 16.49
CA ASP A 181 -12.72 -7.36 17.45
C ASP A 181 -11.66 -6.35 16.98
N GLY A 182 -10.53 -6.83 16.48
CA GLY A 182 -9.48 -5.97 15.93
C GLY A 182 -9.92 -5.16 14.72
N TRP A 183 -10.75 -5.72 13.83
CA TRP A 183 -11.28 -4.97 12.69
C TRP A 183 -12.28 -3.90 13.15
N GLU A 184 -13.15 -4.22 14.10
CA GLU A 184 -14.11 -3.27 14.67
C GLU A 184 -13.39 -2.09 15.32
N VAL A 185 -12.35 -2.35 16.11
CA VAL A 185 -11.55 -1.31 16.77
C VAL A 185 -10.85 -0.42 15.74
N GLN A 186 -10.29 -1.00 14.67
CA GLN A 186 -9.62 -0.25 13.61
C GLN A 186 -10.59 0.66 12.84
N ASN A 187 -11.84 0.24 12.65
CA ASN A 187 -12.87 0.97 11.89
C ASN A 187 -13.82 1.80 12.78
N GLY A 188 -13.67 1.75 14.10
CA GLY A 188 -14.42 2.57 15.05
C GLY A 188 -15.79 2.01 15.46
N LEU A 189 -16.02 0.72 15.21
CA LEU A 189 -17.13 -0.05 15.78
C LEU A 189 -16.81 -0.51 17.21
N ASN A 190 -17.77 -1.18 17.84
CA ASN A 190 -17.64 -1.60 19.23
C ASN A 190 -17.67 -3.12 19.36
N PRO A 191 -16.53 -3.77 19.70
CA PRO A 191 -16.37 -5.24 19.72
C PRO A 191 -17.13 -5.99 20.81
N LEU A 192 -18.05 -5.30 21.48
CA LEU A 192 -18.90 -5.86 22.53
C LEU A 192 -20.39 -5.65 22.23
N VAL A 193 -20.75 -5.16 21.04
CA VAL A 193 -22.11 -4.79 20.65
C VAL A 193 -22.37 -5.17 19.20
N HIS A 194 -23.31 -6.10 19.00
CA HIS A 194 -23.70 -6.56 17.67
C HIS A 194 -24.14 -5.43 16.73
N ASP A 195 -23.20 -4.85 16.01
CA ASP A 195 -23.37 -3.69 15.15
C ASP A 195 -22.93 -3.92 13.69
N SER A 196 -22.59 -5.16 13.34
CA SER A 196 -22.46 -5.71 11.98
C SER A 196 -23.56 -5.38 10.97
N GLN A 197 -24.72 -4.92 11.42
CA GLN A 197 -25.86 -4.52 10.57
C GLN A 197 -26.02 -2.99 10.46
N GLN A 198 -25.13 -2.21 11.06
CA GLN A 198 -25.09 -0.78 10.85
C GLN A 198 -24.57 -0.48 9.44
N ASP A 199 -25.16 0.54 8.83
CA ASP A 199 -24.75 1.14 7.57
C ASP A 199 -24.20 2.52 7.97
N ASN A 200 -22.87 2.63 7.98
CA ASN A 200 -22.16 3.69 8.67
C ASN A 200 -21.97 4.94 7.81
N ASP A 201 -21.93 4.77 6.49
CA ASP A 201 -21.74 5.81 5.49
C ASP A 201 -22.99 6.05 4.61
N GLU A 202 -24.07 5.33 4.88
CA GLU A 202 -25.39 5.45 4.24
C GLU A 202 -25.38 5.06 2.76
N ASP A 203 -24.60 4.03 2.39
CA ASP A 203 -24.48 3.53 1.01
C ASP A 203 -25.34 2.31 0.68
N ASP A 204 -26.10 1.77 1.64
CA ASP A 204 -26.87 0.52 1.58
C ASP A 204 -26.08 -0.80 1.80
N LEU A 205 -24.78 -0.76 2.16
CA LEU A 205 -24.04 -1.89 2.72
C LEU A 205 -24.02 -1.85 4.25
N SER A 206 -24.09 -3.03 4.86
CA SER A 206 -23.82 -3.17 6.29
C SER A 206 -22.33 -3.31 6.56
N ALA A 207 -21.88 -2.95 7.76
CA ALA A 207 -20.48 -3.09 8.18
C ALA A 207 -19.91 -4.50 7.96
N LEU A 208 -20.74 -5.55 8.10
CA LEU A 208 -20.32 -6.92 7.77
C LEU A 208 -20.12 -7.13 6.26
N GLU A 209 -20.99 -6.57 5.43
CA GLU A 209 -20.84 -6.64 3.98
C GLU A 209 -19.60 -5.89 3.51
N GLU A 210 -19.30 -4.75 4.12
CA GLU A 210 -18.09 -3.99 3.86
C GLU A 210 -16.83 -4.72 4.31
N TYR A 211 -16.84 -5.31 5.51
CA TYR A 211 -15.75 -6.18 5.98
C TYR A 211 -15.48 -7.33 5.00
N LEU A 212 -16.54 -7.98 4.48
CA LEU A 212 -16.42 -9.07 3.51
C LEU A 212 -15.94 -8.58 2.13
N ALA A 213 -16.29 -7.36 1.73
CA ALA A 213 -15.86 -6.73 0.49
C ALA A 213 -14.45 -6.12 0.58
N GLY A 214 -13.98 -5.81 1.80
CA GLY A 214 -12.75 -5.07 2.04
C GLY A 214 -12.89 -3.56 1.84
N THR A 215 -14.13 -3.06 1.80
CA THR A 215 -14.46 -1.63 1.61
C THR A 215 -14.52 -0.90 2.95
N SER A 216 -14.65 0.42 2.91
CA SER A 216 -14.50 1.30 4.08
C SER A 216 -15.84 1.79 4.62
N ILE A 217 -16.14 1.43 5.88
CA ILE A 217 -17.38 1.82 6.58
C ILE A 217 -17.58 3.33 6.81
N LEU A 218 -16.63 4.14 6.38
CA LEU A 218 -16.65 5.58 6.56
C LEU A 218 -16.83 6.33 5.23
N THR A 219 -16.81 5.61 4.10
CA THR A 219 -16.79 6.18 2.77
C THR A 219 -17.57 5.29 1.81
N ASN A 220 -18.66 5.83 1.30
CA ASN A 220 -19.56 5.12 0.39
C ASN A 220 -18.97 4.81 -1.00
N ASP A 221 -17.72 5.17 -1.26
CA ASP A 221 -17.00 5.09 -2.53
C ASP A 221 -15.51 4.93 -2.15
N THR A 222 -15.08 3.68 -1.99
CA THR A 222 -13.79 3.34 -1.37
C THR A 222 -12.62 3.67 -2.29
N ASP A 223 -12.75 3.44 -3.60
CA ASP A 223 -11.69 3.74 -4.55
C ASP A 223 -11.76 5.16 -5.15
N SER A 224 -12.86 5.87 -4.94
CA SER A 224 -13.11 7.26 -5.37
C SER A 224 -13.30 7.45 -6.87
N ASP A 225 -13.95 6.49 -7.55
CA ASP A 225 -14.26 6.56 -8.98
C ASP A 225 -15.63 7.20 -9.31
N SER A 226 -16.39 7.60 -8.28
CA SER A 226 -17.76 8.15 -8.33
C SER A 226 -18.90 7.12 -8.41
N LEU A 227 -18.60 5.83 -8.27
CA LEU A 227 -19.56 4.76 -8.06
C LEU A 227 -19.55 4.36 -6.57
N SER A 228 -20.71 4.04 -6.00
CA SER A 228 -20.72 3.62 -4.59
C SER A 228 -20.37 2.15 -4.45
N ASP A 229 -19.72 1.76 -3.35
CA ASP A 229 -19.33 0.37 -3.08
C ASP A 229 -20.54 -0.59 -3.24
N SER A 230 -21.71 -0.17 -2.73
CA SER A 230 -22.96 -0.89 -2.92
C SER A 230 -23.41 -1.03 -4.39
N ALA A 231 -23.23 -0.01 -5.21
CA ALA A 231 -23.61 -0.02 -6.62
C ALA A 231 -22.70 -0.94 -7.42
N GLU A 232 -21.42 -0.93 -7.11
CA GLU A 232 -20.42 -1.80 -7.70
C GLU A 232 -20.72 -3.27 -7.41
N LEU A 233 -20.93 -3.62 -6.13
CA LEU A 233 -21.17 -5.01 -5.74
C LEU A 233 -22.54 -5.53 -6.18
N LEU A 234 -23.59 -4.71 -6.10
CA LEU A 234 -24.98 -5.18 -6.25
C LEU A 234 -25.58 -4.93 -7.64
N ILE A 235 -25.06 -3.95 -8.39
CA ILE A 235 -25.65 -3.50 -9.66
C ILE A 235 -24.71 -3.78 -10.84
N TYR A 236 -23.47 -3.28 -10.79
CA TYR A 236 -22.56 -3.28 -11.95
C TYR A 236 -21.63 -4.49 -11.99
N GLY A 237 -21.27 -5.04 -10.84
CA GLY A 237 -20.35 -6.17 -10.71
C GLY A 237 -18.88 -5.79 -10.93
N THR A 238 -18.54 -4.52 -10.69
CA THR A 238 -17.16 -3.98 -10.69
C THR A 238 -16.48 -4.25 -9.33
N ASP A 239 -15.20 -3.92 -9.22
CA ASP A 239 -14.40 -4.11 -8.02
C ASP A 239 -14.28 -2.79 -7.24
N PRO A 240 -14.92 -2.63 -6.06
CA PRO A 240 -14.96 -1.36 -5.32
C PRO A 240 -13.63 -0.90 -4.71
N LEU A 241 -12.57 -1.67 -4.94
CA LEU A 241 -11.20 -1.33 -4.56
C LEU A 241 -10.35 -0.93 -5.77
N ASN A 242 -10.94 -0.84 -6.96
CA ASN A 242 -10.25 -0.64 -8.21
C ASN A 242 -11.04 0.21 -9.21
N LEU A 243 -10.61 1.48 -9.29
CA LEU A 243 -11.16 2.53 -10.15
C LEU A 243 -11.49 2.16 -11.62
N ASP A 244 -10.85 1.13 -12.17
CA ASP A 244 -10.92 0.72 -13.59
C ASP A 244 -10.90 -0.82 -13.63
N SER A 245 -12.08 -1.42 -13.61
CA SER A 245 -12.27 -2.88 -13.46
C SER A 245 -11.84 -3.68 -14.68
N ASP A 246 -11.87 -3.09 -15.88
CA ASP A 246 -11.52 -3.77 -17.12
C ASP A 246 -10.13 -3.42 -17.68
N PHE A 247 -9.46 -2.46 -17.04
CA PHE A 247 -8.10 -1.98 -17.30
C PHE A 247 -7.93 -1.26 -18.64
N ASP A 248 -8.96 -0.60 -19.14
CA ASP A 248 -8.90 0.15 -20.40
C ASP A 248 -8.52 1.64 -20.25
N GLN A 249 -8.32 2.08 -19.01
CA GLN A 249 -7.96 3.43 -18.55
C GLN A 249 -9.13 4.42 -18.45
N MET A 250 -10.37 3.95 -18.50
CA MET A 250 -11.56 4.71 -18.13
C MET A 250 -12.05 4.25 -16.74
N PRO A 251 -12.43 5.17 -15.84
CA PRO A 251 -12.96 4.75 -14.54
C PRO A 251 -14.38 4.19 -14.62
N ASP A 252 -14.72 3.20 -13.79
CA ASP A 252 -16.01 2.49 -13.88
C ASP A 252 -17.20 3.47 -13.68
N GLY A 253 -17.10 4.37 -12.71
CA GLY A 253 -18.08 5.42 -12.45
C GLY A 253 -18.26 6.40 -13.62
N TRP A 254 -17.20 6.69 -14.37
CA TRP A 254 -17.29 7.51 -15.59
C TRP A 254 -17.98 6.76 -16.72
N GLU A 255 -17.66 5.49 -16.92
CA GLU A 255 -18.30 4.66 -17.92
C GLU A 255 -19.80 4.51 -17.66
N VAL A 256 -20.18 4.23 -16.40
CA VAL A 256 -21.58 4.15 -15.98
C VAL A 256 -22.33 5.47 -16.22
N LEU A 257 -21.71 6.62 -15.93
CA LEU A 257 -22.29 7.93 -16.17
C LEU A 257 -22.66 8.14 -17.64
N TYR A 258 -21.82 7.66 -18.56
CA TYR A 258 -22.01 7.76 -20.01
C TYR A 258 -22.60 6.51 -20.66
N ALA A 259 -23.18 5.61 -19.85
CA ALA A 259 -23.82 4.37 -20.29
C ALA A 259 -22.92 3.44 -21.12
N LEU A 260 -21.61 3.52 -20.91
CA LEU A 260 -20.62 2.53 -21.30
C LEU A 260 -20.65 1.34 -20.32
N ASN A 261 -19.89 0.29 -20.61
CA ASN A 261 -19.90 -0.93 -19.82
C ASN A 261 -18.55 -1.11 -19.10
N PRO A 262 -18.49 -0.91 -17.76
CA PRO A 262 -17.24 -0.89 -16.98
C PRO A 262 -16.54 -2.26 -16.84
N LEU A 263 -17.01 -3.27 -17.56
CA LEU A 263 -16.46 -4.62 -17.58
C LEU A 263 -16.00 -5.03 -18.98
N SER A 264 -15.85 -4.08 -19.90
CA SER A 264 -15.63 -4.32 -21.31
C SER A 264 -14.61 -3.36 -21.89
N TYR A 265 -13.38 -3.85 -22.06
CA TYR A 265 -12.25 -3.14 -22.67
C TYR A 265 -12.60 -2.48 -24.01
N ASP A 266 -13.12 -1.27 -23.97
CA ASP A 266 -13.81 -0.61 -25.08
C ASP A 266 -13.41 0.86 -25.27
N GLY A 267 -12.43 1.35 -24.52
CA GLY A 267 -11.84 2.69 -24.67
C GLY A 267 -11.30 3.02 -26.07
N HIS A 268 -11.14 2.03 -26.95
CA HIS A 268 -10.74 2.20 -28.36
C HIS A 268 -11.92 2.27 -29.34
N LEU A 269 -13.14 2.02 -28.87
CA LEU A 269 -14.36 2.23 -29.63
C LEU A 269 -14.72 3.72 -29.64
N ASP A 270 -15.63 4.06 -30.53
CA ASP A 270 -16.14 5.40 -30.76
C ASP A 270 -17.67 5.23 -30.77
N GLN A 271 -18.32 5.68 -29.71
CA GLN A 271 -19.72 5.39 -29.44
C GLN A 271 -20.69 6.31 -30.21
N ASP A 272 -20.33 7.57 -30.42
CA ASP A 272 -21.16 8.54 -31.12
C ASP A 272 -20.77 8.76 -32.60
N MET A 273 -19.68 8.13 -33.04
CA MET A 273 -19.16 8.09 -34.40
C MET A 273 -18.64 9.43 -34.91
N ASP A 274 -17.89 10.16 -34.09
CA ASP A 274 -17.30 11.46 -34.41
C ASP A 274 -15.79 11.42 -34.71
N ASP A 275 -15.22 10.21 -34.80
CA ASP A 275 -13.79 9.90 -34.97
C ASP A 275 -12.92 10.14 -33.70
N LEU A 276 -13.52 10.39 -32.53
CA LEU A 276 -12.87 10.39 -31.21
C LEU A 276 -13.23 9.09 -30.46
N SER A 277 -12.23 8.40 -29.92
CA SER A 277 -12.49 7.16 -29.16
C SER A 277 -12.91 7.48 -27.72
N ASN A 278 -13.73 6.65 -27.09
CA ASN A 278 -14.21 6.80 -25.70
C ASN A 278 -13.09 7.22 -24.71
N LEU A 279 -11.90 6.59 -24.78
CA LEU A 279 -10.77 6.94 -23.92
C LEU A 279 -10.24 8.36 -24.17
N LEU A 280 -10.19 8.78 -25.43
CA LEU A 280 -9.79 10.15 -25.77
C LEU A 280 -10.85 11.14 -25.28
N GLU A 281 -12.14 10.78 -25.34
CA GLU A 281 -13.19 11.63 -24.82
C GLU A 281 -13.08 11.85 -23.32
N PHE A 282 -12.79 10.79 -22.56
CA PHE A 282 -12.41 10.91 -21.14
C PHE A 282 -11.22 11.85 -20.94
N GLN A 283 -10.18 11.76 -21.77
CA GLN A 283 -8.98 12.60 -21.66
C GLN A 283 -9.21 14.07 -22.03
N TYR A 284 -10.09 14.34 -23.01
CA TYR A 284 -10.45 15.68 -23.46
C TYR A 284 -11.64 16.27 -22.68
N ASN A 285 -12.30 15.49 -21.82
CA ASN A 285 -13.52 15.82 -21.08
C ASN A 285 -14.72 16.14 -21.99
N THR A 286 -14.81 15.44 -23.13
CA THR A 286 -15.98 15.47 -24.03
C THR A 286 -16.98 14.37 -23.65
N ASP A 287 -18.15 14.36 -24.28
CA ASP A 287 -19.24 13.42 -23.99
C ASP A 287 -19.26 12.27 -25.02
N PRO A 288 -18.89 11.02 -24.64
CA PRO A 288 -18.88 9.85 -25.53
C PRO A 288 -20.23 9.38 -26.05
N THR A 289 -21.29 10.15 -25.79
CA THR A 289 -22.61 9.91 -26.33
C THR A 289 -23.08 11.04 -27.24
N ASN A 290 -22.26 12.07 -27.45
CA ASN A 290 -22.60 13.30 -28.14
C ASN A 290 -21.40 13.89 -28.90
N SER A 291 -21.44 13.73 -30.22
CA SER A 291 -20.38 14.09 -31.16
C SER A 291 -20.00 15.57 -31.22
N ASP A 292 -20.62 16.43 -30.43
CA ASP A 292 -20.50 17.90 -30.43
C ASP A 292 -20.81 18.37 -29.00
N SER A 293 -19.81 18.31 -28.12
CA SER A 293 -19.95 18.50 -26.68
C SER A 293 -20.36 19.92 -26.29
N ASP A 294 -20.00 20.91 -27.11
CA ASP A 294 -20.26 22.32 -26.83
C ASP A 294 -21.42 22.92 -27.65
N PHE A 295 -21.99 22.13 -28.57
CA PHE A 295 -23.12 22.43 -29.44
C PHE A 295 -22.86 23.57 -30.43
N ASP A 296 -21.63 23.70 -30.93
CA ASP A 296 -21.25 24.73 -31.89
C ASP A 296 -21.37 24.31 -33.37
N GLN A 297 -21.65 23.02 -33.62
CA GLN A 297 -21.75 22.32 -34.91
C GLN A 297 -20.43 21.77 -35.46
N LEU A 298 -19.32 21.91 -34.74
CA LEU A 298 -18.08 21.20 -35.01
C LEU A 298 -18.05 19.90 -34.20
N PRO A 299 -17.63 18.77 -34.79
CA PRO A 299 -17.49 17.54 -34.01
C PRO A 299 -16.26 17.53 -33.13
N ASP A 300 -16.35 16.92 -31.94
CA ASP A 300 -15.26 16.90 -30.97
C ASP A 300 -14.00 16.25 -31.57
N GLY A 301 -14.16 15.11 -32.26
CA GLY A 301 -13.08 14.42 -32.96
C GLY A 301 -12.40 15.26 -34.05
N TRP A 302 -13.17 16.08 -34.77
CA TRP A 302 -12.63 16.99 -35.79
C TRP A 302 -11.82 18.13 -35.14
N GLU A 303 -12.36 18.73 -34.08
CA GLU A 303 -11.68 19.79 -33.35
C GLU A 303 -10.37 19.31 -32.73
N VAL A 304 -10.40 18.15 -32.07
CA VAL A 304 -9.20 17.52 -31.50
C VAL A 304 -8.16 17.23 -32.58
N GLN A 305 -8.57 16.72 -33.75
CA GLN A 305 -7.66 16.45 -34.87
C GLN A 305 -6.92 17.71 -35.33
N TYR A 306 -7.59 18.86 -35.32
CA TYR A 306 -7.04 20.15 -35.77
C TYR A 306 -6.56 21.07 -34.64
N PHE A 307 -6.44 20.56 -33.42
CA PHE A 307 -5.98 21.29 -32.23
C PHE A 307 -6.86 22.50 -31.86
N LEU A 308 -8.16 22.41 -32.18
CA LEU A 308 -9.21 23.30 -31.71
C LEU A 308 -9.73 22.83 -30.34
N ASN A 309 -10.70 23.56 -29.77
CA ASN A 309 -11.18 23.28 -28.41
C ASN A 309 -12.62 22.73 -28.41
N PRO A 310 -12.82 21.40 -28.24
CA PRO A 310 -14.13 20.75 -28.31
C PRO A 310 -15.12 21.14 -27.19
N LEU A 311 -14.71 22.02 -26.29
CA LEU A 311 -15.50 22.49 -25.16
C LEU A 311 -15.81 24.00 -25.24
N ALA A 312 -15.50 24.67 -26.35
CA ALA A 312 -15.79 26.09 -26.48
C ALA A 312 -16.00 26.54 -27.93
N ASN A 313 -17.13 27.20 -28.15
CA ASN A 313 -17.54 27.63 -29.47
C ASN A 313 -16.48 28.49 -30.15
N ASP A 314 -15.83 27.89 -31.14
CA ASP A 314 -14.71 28.47 -31.87
C ASP A 314 -14.94 28.50 -33.39
N THR A 315 -16.15 28.15 -33.83
CA THR A 315 -16.65 28.25 -35.23
C THR A 315 -16.23 29.48 -36.04
N HIS A 316 -16.04 30.64 -35.40
CA HIS A 316 -15.70 31.92 -36.05
C HIS A 316 -14.22 32.31 -35.93
N LEU A 317 -13.37 31.43 -35.41
CA LEU A 317 -11.92 31.62 -35.44
C LEU A 317 -11.38 31.25 -36.83
N ASP A 318 -10.22 31.85 -37.13
CA ASP A 318 -9.47 31.71 -38.38
C ASP A 318 -8.00 31.49 -37.97
N PRO A 319 -7.61 30.23 -37.64
CA PRO A 319 -6.30 29.93 -37.06
C PRO A 319 -5.12 30.13 -38.04
N ASP A 320 -5.35 29.96 -39.34
CA ASP A 320 -4.33 30.06 -40.38
C ASP A 320 -4.30 31.43 -41.10
N PHE A 321 -5.28 32.30 -40.81
CA PHE A 321 -5.43 33.66 -41.32
C PHE A 321 -5.70 33.74 -42.82
N ASP A 322 -6.36 32.73 -43.38
CA ASP A 322 -6.72 32.67 -44.80
C ASP A 322 -8.06 33.33 -45.13
N THR A 323 -8.83 33.73 -44.10
CA THR A 323 -10.18 34.34 -44.14
C THR A 323 -11.38 33.41 -44.21
N LEU A 324 -11.19 32.09 -44.17
CA LEU A 324 -12.22 31.12 -43.83
C LEU A 324 -12.31 30.97 -42.30
N ASP A 325 -13.49 30.65 -41.79
CA ASP A 325 -13.67 30.32 -40.39
C ASP A 325 -13.81 28.81 -40.20
N ASN A 326 -13.50 28.31 -39.00
CA ASN A 326 -13.49 26.87 -38.69
C ASN A 326 -14.74 26.13 -39.18
N LEU A 327 -15.93 26.74 -39.00
CA LEU A 327 -17.19 26.14 -39.45
C LEU A 327 -17.25 25.99 -40.97
N LEU A 328 -16.89 27.02 -41.72
CA LEU A 328 -16.88 26.93 -43.17
C LEU A 328 -15.83 25.93 -43.67
N GLU A 329 -14.67 25.86 -43.00
CA GLU A 329 -13.62 24.91 -43.34
C GLU A 329 -14.05 23.46 -43.10
N TYR A 330 -14.73 23.19 -41.99
CA TYR A 330 -15.38 21.91 -41.75
C TYR A 330 -16.42 21.58 -42.85
N GLU A 331 -17.28 22.53 -43.22
CA GLU A 331 -18.31 22.34 -44.26
C GLU A 331 -17.74 22.01 -45.65
N ILE A 332 -16.55 22.55 -45.99
CA ILE A 332 -15.90 22.33 -47.29
C ILE A 332 -14.78 21.28 -47.24
N GLY A 333 -14.41 20.80 -46.06
CA GLY A 333 -13.42 19.76 -45.82
C GLY A 333 -11.96 20.22 -45.90
N THR A 334 -11.68 21.52 -45.74
CA THR A 334 -10.31 22.06 -45.67
C THR A 334 -9.70 21.89 -44.28
N ASN A 335 -8.40 22.17 -44.18
CA ASN A 335 -7.67 22.09 -42.92
C ASN A 335 -7.61 23.49 -42.28
N PRO A 336 -8.25 23.71 -41.12
CA PRO A 336 -8.34 25.02 -40.46
C PRO A 336 -7.04 25.57 -39.89
N THR A 337 -5.95 24.82 -40.06
CA THR A 337 -4.61 25.22 -39.65
C THR A 337 -3.68 25.43 -40.84
N LEU A 338 -4.16 25.24 -42.08
CA LEU A 338 -3.39 25.35 -43.31
C LEU A 338 -4.14 26.15 -44.37
N ALA A 339 -3.67 27.38 -44.60
CA ALA A 339 -4.26 28.31 -45.55
C ALA A 339 -4.29 27.84 -47.03
N ASP A 340 -3.67 26.71 -47.34
CA ASP A 340 -3.55 26.07 -48.66
C ASP A 340 -3.52 24.55 -48.40
N SER A 341 -4.71 23.94 -48.37
CA SER A 341 -4.92 22.56 -47.96
C SER A 341 -4.30 21.55 -48.93
N ASP A 342 -4.34 21.82 -50.23
CA ASP A 342 -3.80 20.94 -51.27
C ASP A 342 -2.35 21.24 -51.70
N GLN A 343 -1.80 22.33 -51.18
CA GLN A 343 -0.42 22.80 -51.33
C GLN A 343 -0.03 23.11 -52.78
N ASP A 344 -0.97 23.59 -53.58
CA ASP A 344 -0.74 23.98 -54.97
C ASP A 344 -0.32 25.46 -55.14
N GLY A 345 -0.40 26.25 -54.06
CA GLY A 345 -0.04 27.65 -53.98
C GLY A 345 -1.21 28.64 -54.09
N PHE A 346 -2.46 28.16 -54.13
CA PHE A 346 -3.67 28.97 -53.95
C PHE A 346 -4.17 28.83 -52.51
N LEU A 347 -4.82 29.88 -52.01
CA LEU A 347 -5.43 29.80 -50.68
C LEU A 347 -6.80 29.15 -50.79
N ASP A 348 -7.20 28.40 -49.78
CA ASP A 348 -8.51 27.73 -49.72
C ASP A 348 -9.64 28.76 -49.88
N SER A 349 -9.52 29.90 -49.18
CA SER A 349 -10.45 31.03 -49.31
C SER A 349 -10.55 31.59 -50.73
N TRP A 350 -9.44 31.61 -51.48
CA TRP A 350 -9.44 32.10 -52.86
C TRP A 350 -10.14 31.11 -53.78
N GLU A 351 -9.86 29.81 -53.61
CA GLU A 351 -10.45 28.75 -54.42
C GLU A 351 -11.95 28.67 -54.22
N TYR A 352 -12.39 28.62 -52.96
CA TYR A 352 -13.81 28.63 -52.60
C TYR A 352 -14.55 29.82 -53.22
N ASN A 353 -14.01 31.04 -53.06
CA ASN A 353 -14.62 32.27 -53.60
C ASN A 353 -14.63 32.33 -55.15
N ASN A 354 -13.77 31.57 -55.83
CA ASN A 354 -13.71 31.52 -57.29
C ASN A 354 -14.36 30.24 -57.88
N GLY A 355 -14.93 29.36 -57.04
CA GLY A 355 -15.58 28.13 -57.44
C GLY A 355 -14.62 27.02 -57.90
N PHE A 356 -13.38 27.06 -57.41
CA PHE A 356 -12.45 25.93 -57.45
C PHE A 356 -12.65 25.04 -56.21
N ASP A 357 -12.09 23.85 -56.26
CA ASP A 357 -12.16 22.85 -55.18
C ASP A 357 -10.86 22.94 -54.37
N PRO A 358 -10.89 23.45 -53.13
CA PRO A 358 -9.68 23.66 -52.30
C PRO A 358 -8.86 22.41 -51.98
N LEU A 359 -9.40 21.22 -52.27
CA LEU A 359 -8.73 19.94 -52.03
C LEU A 359 -8.16 19.33 -53.31
N ASN A 360 -8.20 20.05 -54.42
CA ASN A 360 -7.82 19.53 -55.72
C ASN A 360 -6.89 20.48 -56.49
N PRO A 361 -5.59 20.13 -56.59
CA PRO A 361 -4.57 21.03 -57.12
C PRO A 361 -4.96 21.62 -58.49
N VAL A 362 -5.01 22.94 -58.56
CA VAL A 362 -5.23 23.74 -59.77
C VAL A 362 -4.00 23.65 -60.67
N VAL A 363 -3.89 22.52 -61.36
CA VAL A 363 -2.86 22.28 -62.37
C VAL A 363 -3.16 23.08 -63.64
N GLY A 364 -2.45 24.20 -63.83
CA GLY A 364 -2.38 24.83 -65.16
C GLY A 364 -2.39 26.35 -65.24
N LEU A 365 -2.20 27.11 -64.16
CA LEU A 365 -2.05 28.55 -64.35
C LEU A 365 -0.73 28.93 -65.05
N SER A 366 0.25 28.02 -65.10
CA SER A 366 1.45 28.17 -65.94
C SER A 366 1.16 28.24 -67.45
N GLN A 367 0.01 27.74 -67.93
CA GLN A 367 -0.42 27.85 -69.33
C GLN A 367 -1.30 29.09 -69.61
N TYR A 368 -1.80 29.77 -68.56
CA TYR A 368 -2.47 31.07 -68.66
C TYR A 368 -1.54 32.27 -68.38
N LEU A 369 -0.42 32.04 -67.67
CA LEU A 369 0.58 33.07 -67.32
C LEU A 369 1.53 33.45 -68.48
N VAL A 370 1.50 32.74 -69.62
CA VAL A 370 2.37 33.05 -70.78
C VAL A 370 1.83 34.18 -71.67
N SER A 371 0.66 34.77 -71.38
CA SER A 371 0.07 35.82 -72.24
C SER A 371 -0.28 37.14 -71.55
N ILE A 372 0.10 37.36 -70.29
CA ILE A 372 -0.22 38.61 -69.58
C ILE A 372 1.00 39.55 -69.63
N PRO A 373 0.88 40.79 -70.14
CA PRO A 373 1.96 41.78 -70.09
C PRO A 373 2.41 41.96 -68.64
N GLY A 374 3.72 41.98 -68.39
CA GLY A 374 4.32 41.89 -67.05
C GLY A 374 3.89 42.92 -66.00
N TRP A 375 3.06 43.89 -66.35
CA TRP A 375 2.49 44.89 -65.44
C TRP A 375 1.20 44.38 -64.78
N LEU A 376 0.46 43.49 -65.46
CA LEU A 376 -0.72 42.79 -64.93
C LEU A 376 -0.32 41.63 -64.00
N PHE A 377 0.88 41.09 -64.21
CA PHE A 377 1.47 40.02 -63.39
C PHE A 377 1.77 40.49 -61.95
N ILE A 378 2.21 41.74 -61.80
CA ILE A 378 2.48 42.35 -60.50
C ILE A 378 1.17 42.62 -59.75
N SER A 379 0.11 43.02 -60.44
CA SER A 379 -1.21 43.20 -59.80
C SER A 379 -1.86 41.88 -59.38
N ILE A 380 -1.63 40.79 -60.10
CA ILE A 380 -2.13 39.45 -59.74
C ILE A 380 -1.36 38.91 -58.53
N LEU A 381 -0.04 39.04 -58.49
CA LEU A 381 0.76 38.66 -57.31
C LEU A 381 0.43 39.49 -56.06
N VAL A 382 0.13 40.79 -56.24
CA VAL A 382 -0.32 41.66 -55.13
C VAL A 382 -1.76 41.34 -54.69
N ALA A 383 -2.62 40.84 -55.58
CA ALA A 383 -3.98 40.39 -55.26
C ALA A 383 -4.02 38.98 -54.63
N MET A 384 -3.01 38.14 -54.89
CA MET A 384 -2.86 36.78 -54.34
C MET A 384 -2.00 36.74 -53.05
N GLY A 385 -1.76 37.87 -52.37
CA GLY A 385 -1.02 37.89 -51.10
C GLY A 385 0.48 37.52 -51.16
N LEU A 386 1.04 37.19 -52.33
CA LEU A 386 2.44 36.81 -52.49
C LEU A 386 3.37 38.04 -52.53
N ILE A 387 3.78 38.56 -51.37
CA ILE A 387 4.84 39.57 -51.25
C ILE A 387 6.21 38.91 -51.45
N ALA A 388 6.72 38.90 -52.69
CA ALA A 388 8.13 38.63 -52.94
C ALA A 388 9.00 39.84 -52.59
N VAL A 389 9.58 39.86 -51.39
CA VAL A 389 10.63 40.80 -50.99
C VAL A 389 11.89 40.54 -51.84
N PHE A 390 12.10 41.30 -52.91
CA PHE A 390 13.38 41.32 -53.63
C PHE A 390 14.18 42.56 -53.27
N MET A 391 15.21 42.37 -52.44
CA MET A 391 16.29 43.33 -52.21
C MET A 391 17.00 43.65 -53.53
N ILE A 392 16.95 44.92 -53.96
CA ILE A 392 17.84 45.44 -55.01
C ILE A 392 19.18 45.76 -54.37
N ARG A 393 20.19 44.90 -54.58
CA ARG A 393 21.59 45.33 -54.56
C ARG A 393 21.94 45.93 -55.92
N ARG A 394 22.30 47.20 -55.94
CA ARG A 394 23.19 47.78 -56.95
C ARG A 394 24.24 48.64 -56.26
#